data_AF-A0A8J7UJ02-F1
#
_entry.id   AF-A0A8J7UJ02-F1
#
_cell.length_a   1.000
_cell.length_b   1.000
_cell.length_c   1.000
_cell.angle_alpha   90.00
_cell.angle_beta   90.00
_cell.angle_gamma   90.00
#
_symmetry.space_group_name_H-M   'P 1'
#
loop_
_entity.id
_entity.type
_entity.pdbx_description
1 polymer ?
#
loop_
_entity_poly.entity_id
_entity_poly.type
_entity_poly.pdbx_seq_one_letter_code
_entity_poly.pdbx_strand_id
1 'polypeptide(L)'
;GRNARALGLAGRFVPIHGDAGEEGALKAVRTALGSFAGCEAGGLFDAVFCNPPWKDPRSGRLPRGSLRREALFAAPETMGVFFSAADRLLKARGALVAIAGSWRTADMLAALPVRLHPERLHFFLPGPGADAELAVLIARKNGRARLRVSVGTLQAQLALRPDEPATFHGQAAEGKPVPAEEDGAPA
;
A
#
# COMPACT_ATOMS: atom_id res chain seq x y z
N GLY A 1 -0.53 -11.45 -12.20
CA GLY A 1 -0.18 -11.45 -13.64
C GLY A 1 -1.13 -10.61 -14.50
N ARG A 2 -2.45 -10.81 -14.42
CA ARG A 2 -3.43 -10.14 -15.32
C ARG A 2 -3.33 -8.60 -15.30
N ASN A 3 -3.32 -7.99 -14.11
CA ASN A 3 -3.20 -6.53 -13.98
C ASN A 3 -1.86 -6.00 -14.50
N ALA A 4 -0.75 -6.70 -14.22
CA ALA A 4 0.57 -6.30 -14.74
C ALA A 4 0.61 -6.29 -16.27
N ARG A 5 -0.05 -7.23 -16.94
CA ARG A 5 -0.20 -7.22 -18.41
C ARG A 5 -1.06 -6.06 -18.89
N ALA A 6 -2.21 -5.84 -18.27
CA ALA A 6 -3.12 -4.74 -18.62
C ALA A 6 -2.45 -3.36 -18.47
N LEU A 7 -1.51 -3.23 -17.54
CA LEU A 7 -0.74 -1.99 -17.29
C LEU A 7 0.57 -1.91 -18.09
N GLY A 8 0.87 -2.87 -18.99
CA GLY A 8 2.13 -2.89 -19.74
C GLY A 8 3.38 -3.17 -18.89
N LEU A 9 3.22 -3.60 -17.65
CA LEU A 9 4.30 -3.85 -16.69
C LEU A 9 4.80 -5.29 -16.69
N ALA A 10 4.32 -6.15 -17.60
CA ALA A 10 4.62 -7.59 -17.59
C ALA A 10 6.12 -7.90 -17.66
N GLY A 11 6.90 -7.11 -18.40
CA GLY A 11 8.37 -7.28 -18.50
C GLY A 11 9.15 -6.71 -17.31
N ARG A 12 8.49 -6.04 -16.36
CA ARG A 12 9.10 -5.43 -15.16
C ARG A 12 8.45 -5.91 -13.86
N PHE A 13 7.66 -6.99 -13.93
CA PHE A 13 6.92 -7.54 -12.81
C PHE A 13 7.28 -9.01 -12.62
N VAL A 14 7.82 -9.34 -11.45
CA VAL A 14 8.14 -10.71 -11.06
C VAL A 14 7.22 -11.12 -9.91
N PRO A 15 6.20 -11.98 -10.15
CA PRO A 15 5.37 -12.49 -9.07
C PRO A 15 6.14 -13.53 -8.26
N ILE A 16 6.12 -13.38 -6.93
CA ILE A 16 6.60 -14.38 -5.99
C ILE A 16 5.44 -14.68 -5.03
N HIS A 17 5.19 -15.96 -4.80
CA HIS A 17 4.10 -16.43 -3.95
C HIS A 17 4.69 -16.99 -2.65
N GLY A 18 4.09 -16.64 -1.53
CA GLY A 18 4.49 -17.11 -0.20
C GLY A 18 3.82 -16.29 0.89
N ASP A 19 3.97 -16.75 2.14
CA ASP A 19 3.52 -16.02 3.32
C ASP A 19 4.59 -15.00 3.75
N ALA A 20 4.17 -13.78 4.11
CA ALA A 20 5.09 -12.72 4.53
C ALA A 20 5.77 -13.03 5.88
N GLY A 21 5.18 -13.88 6.72
CA GLY A 21 5.73 -14.35 7.98
C GLY A 21 6.76 -15.48 7.83
N GLU A 22 6.78 -16.14 6.67
CA GLU A 22 7.71 -17.24 6.43
C GLU A 22 9.07 -16.74 5.93
N GLU A 23 10.14 -17.15 6.63
CA GLU A 23 11.51 -16.81 6.24
C GLU A 23 11.88 -17.37 4.86
N GLY A 24 11.35 -18.55 4.51
CA GLY A 24 11.52 -19.18 3.21
C GLY A 24 11.05 -18.29 2.05
N ALA A 25 9.92 -17.60 2.22
CA ALA A 25 9.38 -16.67 1.23
C ALA A 25 10.33 -15.47 1.01
N LEU A 26 10.86 -14.87 2.09
CA LEU A 26 11.81 -13.76 1.99
C LEU A 26 13.15 -14.18 1.36
N LYS A 27 13.59 -15.41 1.63
CA LYS A 27 14.79 -15.98 0.99
C LYS A 27 14.58 -16.21 -0.50
N ALA A 28 13.39 -16.68 -0.90
CA ALA A 28 13.01 -16.81 -2.31
C ALA A 28 13.06 -15.46 -3.04
N VAL A 29 12.55 -14.39 -2.41
CA VAL A 29 12.64 -13.01 -2.95
C VAL A 29 14.10 -12.59 -3.16
N ARG A 30 14.98 -12.80 -2.17
CA ARG A 30 16.42 -12.50 -2.29
C ARG A 30 17.10 -13.30 -3.38
N THR A 31 16.75 -14.56 -3.54
CA THR A 31 17.36 -15.43 -4.55
C THR A 31 16.93 -15.02 -5.95
N ALA A 32 15.64 -14.72 -6.15
CA ALA A 32 15.10 -14.32 -7.43
C ALA A 32 15.57 -12.93 -7.89
N LEU A 33 15.80 -12.01 -6.94
CA LEU A 33 16.03 -10.59 -7.25
C LEU A 33 17.41 -10.06 -6.83
N GLY A 34 18.19 -10.84 -6.07
CA GLY A 34 19.50 -10.42 -5.56
C GLY A 34 20.51 -10.09 -6.66
N SER A 35 20.49 -10.84 -7.76
CA SER A 35 21.36 -10.58 -8.92
C SER A 35 21.02 -9.30 -9.67
N PHE A 36 19.78 -8.82 -9.57
CA PHE A 36 19.32 -7.57 -10.20
C PHE A 36 19.61 -6.33 -9.35
N ALA A 37 19.76 -6.50 -8.03
CA ALA A 37 19.73 -5.40 -7.08
C ALA A 37 21.11 -4.86 -6.67
N GLY A 38 22.22 -5.36 -7.26
CA GLY A 38 23.58 -4.89 -6.94
C GLY A 38 23.85 -4.92 -5.43
N CYS A 39 23.49 -6.04 -4.78
CA CYS A 39 23.34 -6.12 -3.34
C CYS A 39 24.65 -5.96 -2.56
N GLU A 40 24.92 -4.74 -2.12
CA GLU A 40 25.63 -4.49 -0.86
C GLU A 40 24.75 -5.03 0.31
N ALA A 41 25.37 -5.49 1.40
CA ALA A 41 24.79 -6.32 2.47
C ALA A 41 23.58 -5.73 3.28
N GLY A 42 22.87 -4.71 2.78
CA GLY A 42 21.93 -3.87 3.55
C GLY A 42 20.43 -3.94 3.20
N GLY A 43 20.01 -4.64 2.13
CA GLY A 43 18.61 -4.75 1.70
C GLY A 43 18.45 -4.82 0.16
N LEU A 44 17.26 -5.17 -0.32
CA LEU A 44 17.00 -5.33 -1.77
C LEU A 44 16.32 -4.11 -2.41
N PHE A 45 15.40 -3.48 -1.69
CA PHE A 45 14.49 -2.49 -2.28
C PHE A 45 14.62 -1.11 -1.65
N ASP A 46 14.45 -0.09 -2.47
CA ASP A 46 14.36 1.31 -2.04
C ASP A 46 12.96 1.65 -1.48
N ALA A 47 11.95 0.88 -1.87
CA ALA A 47 10.60 0.98 -1.34
C ALA A 47 9.90 -0.38 -1.30
N VAL A 48 9.04 -0.58 -0.30
CA VAL A 48 8.14 -1.73 -0.14
C VAL A 48 6.74 -1.19 0.06
N PHE A 49 5.81 -1.64 -0.77
CA PHE A 49 4.40 -1.32 -0.66
C PHE A 49 3.66 -2.53 -0.10
N CYS A 50 2.80 -2.31 0.89
CA CYS A 50 1.91 -3.35 1.38
C CYS A 50 0.49 -2.81 1.60
N ASN A 51 -0.47 -3.66 1.31
CA ASN A 51 -1.88 -3.51 1.67
C ASN A 51 -2.20 -4.73 2.55
N PRO A 52 -1.71 -4.77 3.80
CA PRO A 52 -1.92 -5.91 4.67
C PRO A 52 -3.43 -6.14 4.82
N PRO A 53 -3.91 -7.39 4.98
CA PRO A 53 -5.29 -7.63 5.35
C PRO A 53 -5.67 -6.78 6.57
N TRP A 54 -6.77 -6.03 6.47
CA TRP A 54 -7.19 -5.09 7.51
C TRP A 54 -8.68 -5.12 7.83
N LYS A 55 -9.51 -5.79 7.00
CA LYS A 55 -10.95 -5.86 7.25
C LYS A 55 -11.27 -6.77 8.42
N ASP A 56 -12.34 -6.44 9.14
CA ASP A 56 -12.90 -7.31 10.17
C ASP A 56 -13.52 -8.56 9.49
N PRO A 57 -13.13 -9.79 9.88
CA PRO A 57 -13.78 -11.05 9.45
C PRO A 57 -15.30 -11.05 9.55
N ARG A 58 -15.86 -10.28 10.49
CA ARG A 58 -17.28 -10.16 10.77
C ARG A 58 -17.97 -9.07 9.93
N SER A 59 -17.20 -8.31 9.14
CA SER A 59 -17.72 -7.23 8.29
C SER A 59 -17.98 -7.68 6.85
N GLY A 60 -19.20 -7.42 6.38
CA GLY A 60 -19.59 -7.57 4.98
C GLY A 60 -19.71 -9.02 4.46
N ARG A 61 -19.82 -9.15 3.13
CA ARG A 61 -19.99 -10.44 2.47
C ARG A 61 -18.66 -11.19 2.39
N LEU A 62 -18.62 -12.40 2.97
CA LEU A 62 -17.46 -13.29 2.88
C LEU A 62 -17.17 -13.67 1.40
N PRO A 63 -15.94 -13.43 0.91
CA PRO A 63 -15.51 -13.96 -0.38
C PRO A 63 -15.60 -15.49 -0.42
N ARG A 64 -15.98 -16.05 -1.57
CA ARG A 64 -16.13 -17.51 -1.75
C ARG A 64 -14.81 -18.30 -1.69
N GLY A 65 -13.65 -17.68 -1.94
CA GLY A 65 -12.35 -18.36 -1.97
C GLY A 65 -11.53 -18.12 -0.70
N SER A 66 -10.87 -19.16 -0.16
CA SER A 66 -9.99 -19.11 1.03
C SER A 66 -8.88 -18.07 0.90
N LEU A 67 -8.10 -18.10 -0.18
CA LEU A 67 -7.00 -17.15 -0.42
C LEU A 67 -7.47 -15.68 -0.41
N ARG A 68 -8.66 -15.41 -0.97
CA ARG A 68 -9.23 -14.06 -1.00
C ARG A 68 -9.75 -13.63 0.36
N ARG A 69 -10.18 -14.56 1.22
CA ARG A 69 -10.57 -14.28 2.61
C ARG A 69 -9.34 -13.94 3.44
N GLU A 70 -8.29 -14.76 3.36
CA GLU A 70 -7.01 -14.52 4.05
C GLU A 70 -6.39 -13.18 3.64
N ALA A 71 -6.43 -12.84 2.35
CA ALA A 71 -5.92 -11.56 1.85
C ALA A 71 -6.77 -10.34 2.25
N LEU A 72 -7.97 -10.52 2.78
CA LEU A 72 -8.87 -9.41 3.16
C LEU A 72 -8.99 -9.23 4.66
N PHE A 73 -9.03 -10.33 5.41
CA PHE A 73 -9.34 -10.32 6.83
C PHE A 73 -8.10 -10.38 7.70
N ALA A 74 -8.02 -9.46 8.65
CA ALA A 74 -6.86 -9.32 9.53
C ALA A 74 -7.02 -10.16 10.79
N ALA A 75 -5.92 -10.81 11.20
CA ALA A 75 -5.64 -11.10 12.61
C ALA A 75 -4.90 -9.91 13.27
N PRO A 76 -4.90 -9.77 14.60
CA PRO A 76 -4.22 -8.69 15.31
C PRO A 76 -2.75 -8.49 14.90
N GLU A 77 -2.04 -9.59 14.70
CA GLU A 77 -0.61 -9.66 14.38
C GLU A 77 -0.27 -9.34 12.91
N THR A 78 -1.28 -9.25 12.03
CA THR A 78 -1.09 -9.16 10.57
C THR A 78 -0.17 -8.00 10.17
N MET A 79 -0.38 -6.82 10.76
CA MET A 79 0.44 -5.65 10.40
C MET A 79 1.91 -5.85 10.76
N GLY A 80 2.19 -6.42 11.95
CA GLY A 80 3.54 -6.67 12.42
C GLY A 80 4.30 -7.64 11.51
N VAL A 81 3.62 -8.69 11.03
CA VAL A 81 4.20 -9.65 10.06
C VAL A 81 4.65 -8.94 8.78
N PHE A 82 3.76 -8.15 8.17
CA PHE A 82 4.08 -7.43 6.93
C PHE A 82 5.15 -6.35 7.13
N PHE A 83 5.15 -5.65 8.25
CA PHE A 83 6.12 -4.57 8.50
C PHE A 83 7.50 -5.12 8.85
N SER A 84 7.57 -6.26 9.55
CA SER A 84 8.81 -7.01 9.77
C SER A 84 9.40 -7.52 8.45
N ALA A 85 8.56 -8.08 7.57
CA ALA A 85 8.98 -8.48 6.24
C ALA A 85 9.54 -7.28 5.44
N ALA A 86 8.85 -6.14 5.48
CA ALA A 86 9.32 -4.91 4.83
C ALA A 86 10.66 -4.43 5.39
N ASP A 87 10.86 -4.39 6.72
CA ASP A 87 12.14 -4.00 7.32
C ASP A 87 13.29 -4.90 6.84
N ARG A 88 13.06 -6.21 6.70
CA ARG A 88 14.09 -7.14 6.19
C ARG A 88 14.42 -6.87 4.73
N LEU A 89 13.42 -6.54 3.91
CA LEU A 89 13.57 -6.36 2.47
C LEU A 89 14.11 -4.99 2.06
N LEU A 90 13.88 -3.95 2.86
CA LEU A 90 14.30 -2.58 2.56
C LEU A 90 15.81 -2.37 2.71
N LYS A 91 16.41 -1.58 1.82
CA LYS A 91 17.74 -0.97 2.01
C LYS A 91 17.71 0.03 3.17
N ALA A 92 18.88 0.43 3.67
CA ALA A 92 18.97 1.59 4.57
C ALA A 92 18.33 2.82 3.90
N ARG A 93 17.55 3.61 4.66
CA ARG A 93 16.73 4.74 4.15
C ARG A 93 15.65 4.36 3.13
N GLY A 94 15.37 3.07 2.95
CA GLY A 94 14.22 2.61 2.17
C GLY A 94 12.88 2.97 2.84
N ALA A 95 11.82 3.09 2.04
CA ALA A 95 10.47 3.41 2.52
C ALA A 95 9.55 2.19 2.59
N LEU A 96 8.90 1.98 3.73
CA LEU A 96 7.67 1.21 3.81
C LEU A 96 6.49 2.15 3.48
N VAL A 97 5.60 1.71 2.60
CA VAL A 97 4.29 2.33 2.36
C VAL A 97 3.20 1.31 2.66
N ALA A 98 2.42 1.57 3.70
CA ALA A 98 1.33 0.71 4.13
C ALA A 98 -0.01 1.42 3.94
N ILE A 99 -1.00 0.73 3.38
CA ILE A 99 -2.39 1.21 3.30
C ILE A 99 -3.32 0.31 4.11
N ALA A 100 -4.18 0.92 4.93
CA ALA A 100 -5.23 0.22 5.67
C ALA A 100 -6.45 1.11 5.89
N GLY A 101 -7.52 0.55 6.45
CA GLY A 101 -8.63 1.35 6.98
C GLY A 101 -8.14 2.37 7.99
N SER A 102 -8.68 3.59 7.95
CA SER A 102 -8.27 4.71 8.82
C SER A 102 -8.32 4.36 10.31
N TRP A 103 -9.33 3.58 10.72
CA TRP A 103 -9.53 3.09 12.09
C TRP A 103 -8.41 2.15 12.57
N ARG A 104 -7.58 1.60 11.65
CA ARG A 104 -6.39 0.80 11.98
C ARG A 104 -5.12 1.62 12.18
N THR A 105 -5.21 2.95 12.19
CA THR A 105 -4.01 3.81 12.30
C THR A 105 -3.18 3.53 13.53
N ALA A 106 -3.82 3.33 14.69
CA ALA A 106 -3.12 2.98 15.93
C ALA A 106 -2.34 1.67 15.78
N ASP A 107 -2.97 0.64 15.22
CA ASP A 107 -2.34 -0.66 14.98
C ASP A 107 -1.16 -0.54 14.00
N MET A 108 -1.29 0.25 12.94
CA MET A 108 -0.20 0.49 12.00
C MET A 108 1.01 1.12 12.72
N LEU A 109 0.78 2.16 13.53
CA LEU A 109 1.86 2.83 14.26
C LEU A 109 2.50 1.90 15.29
N ALA A 110 1.70 1.11 16.01
CA ALA A 110 2.17 0.16 17.01
C ALA A 110 2.94 -1.03 16.40
N ALA A 111 2.60 -1.43 15.17
CA ALA A 111 3.23 -2.56 14.48
C ALA A 111 4.59 -2.23 13.85
N LEU A 112 5.02 -0.96 13.84
CA LEU A 112 6.30 -0.57 13.25
C LEU A 112 7.48 -1.21 14.01
N PRO A 113 8.37 -1.95 13.33
CA PRO A 113 9.66 -2.35 13.88
C PRO A 113 10.47 -1.12 14.33
N VAL A 114 11.34 -1.30 15.32
CA VAL A 114 12.16 -0.22 15.91
C VAL A 114 12.95 0.62 14.88
N ARG A 115 13.29 0.02 13.73
CA ARG A 115 14.05 0.67 12.65
C ARG A 115 13.18 1.41 11.64
N LEU A 116 11.87 1.19 11.63
CA LEU A 116 10.96 1.88 10.72
C LEU A 116 10.33 3.06 11.44
N HIS A 117 10.81 4.26 11.14
CA HIS A 117 10.33 5.49 11.76
C HIS A 117 9.23 6.12 10.92
N PRO A 118 8.05 6.43 11.49
CA PRO A 118 6.96 7.01 10.73
C PRO A 118 7.33 8.42 10.23
N GLU A 119 7.19 8.65 8.93
CA GLU A 119 7.53 9.92 8.27
C GLU A 119 6.25 10.67 7.86
N ARG A 120 5.26 9.96 7.32
CA ARG A 120 4.02 10.57 6.84
C ARG A 120 2.82 9.70 7.13
N LEU A 121 1.71 10.33 7.49
CA LEU A 121 0.40 9.72 7.63
C LEU A 121 -0.59 10.56 6.81
N HIS A 122 -1.22 9.92 5.83
CA HIS A 122 -2.19 10.57 4.96
C HIS A 122 -3.54 9.89 5.10
N PHE A 123 -4.59 10.65 5.37
CA PHE A 123 -5.96 10.16 5.46
C PHE A 123 -6.74 10.52 4.20
N PHE A 124 -7.45 9.53 3.66
CA PHE A 124 -8.30 9.71 2.50
C PHE A 124 -9.76 9.89 2.92
N LEU A 125 -10.31 11.04 2.56
CA LEU A 125 -11.68 11.43 2.80
C LEU A 125 -12.53 11.10 1.56
N PRO A 126 -13.71 10.48 1.72
CA PRO A 126 -14.63 10.27 0.60
C PRO A 126 -15.29 11.57 0.12
N GLY A 127 -15.37 12.58 0.99
CA GLY A 127 -15.86 13.91 0.68
C GLY A 127 -15.64 14.90 1.83
N PRO A 128 -15.91 16.20 1.63
CA PRO A 128 -15.78 17.20 2.67
C PRO A 128 -16.65 16.87 3.89
N GLY A 129 -16.06 16.94 5.09
CA GLY A 129 -16.77 16.71 6.36
C GLY A 129 -17.07 15.24 6.70
N ALA A 130 -16.72 14.29 5.83
CA ALA A 130 -16.85 12.87 6.12
C ALA A 130 -15.65 12.34 6.94
N ASP A 131 -15.85 11.23 7.65
CA ASP A 131 -14.75 10.51 8.27
C ASP A 131 -13.85 9.89 7.20
N ALA A 132 -12.54 9.85 7.48
CA ALA A 132 -11.60 9.18 6.60
C ALA A 132 -11.89 7.67 6.58
N GLU A 133 -11.87 7.04 5.41
CA GLU A 133 -12.06 5.59 5.29
C GLU A 133 -10.74 4.84 5.23
N LEU A 134 -9.72 5.45 4.64
CA LEU A 134 -8.40 4.86 4.41
C LEU A 134 -7.31 5.77 4.96
N ALA A 135 -6.22 5.15 5.39
CA ALA A 135 -4.98 5.82 5.77
C ALA A 135 -3.79 5.17 5.05
N VAL A 136 -2.85 5.99 4.61
CA VAL A 136 -1.53 5.56 4.17
C VAL A 136 -0.48 6.04 5.16
N LEU A 137 0.31 5.09 5.64
CA LEU A 137 1.49 5.32 6.46
C LEU A 137 2.74 5.13 5.59
N ILE A 138 3.59 6.15 5.55
CA ILE A 138 4.97 6.04 5.06
C ILE A 138 5.91 6.03 6.26
N ALA A 139 6.71 4.97 6.38
CA ALA A 139 7.77 4.84 7.37
C ALA A 139 9.13 4.64 6.70
N ARG A 140 10.18 5.19 7.29
CA ARG A 140 11.53 5.22 6.74
C ARG A 140 12.47 4.36 7.58
N LYS A 141 13.20 3.46 6.93
CA LYS A 141 14.22 2.64 7.59
C LYS A 141 15.39 3.49 8.09
N ASN A 142 15.64 3.44 9.39
CA ASN A 142 16.58 4.28 10.13
C ASN A 142 16.35 5.79 9.90
N GLY A 143 15.09 6.17 9.65
CA GLY A 143 14.68 7.57 9.47
C GLY A 143 14.78 8.39 10.76
N ARG A 144 14.80 9.71 10.60
CA ARG A 144 14.81 10.68 11.71
C ARG A 144 13.85 11.84 11.51
N ALA A 145 13.03 11.76 10.46
CA ALA A 145 12.07 12.80 10.13
C ALA A 145 10.95 12.84 11.18
N ARG A 146 10.37 14.03 11.37
CA ARG A 146 9.15 14.19 12.14
C ARG A 146 7.96 13.65 11.34
N LEU A 147 7.01 13.04 12.02
CA LEU A 147 5.76 12.61 11.41
C LEU A 147 4.99 13.83 10.88
N ARG A 148 4.63 13.79 9.60
CA ARG A 148 3.72 14.75 8.95
C ARG A 148 2.36 14.12 8.72
N VAL A 149 1.30 14.80 9.14
CA VAL A 149 -0.08 14.34 8.95
C VAL A 149 -0.76 15.21 7.89
N SER A 150 -1.49 14.58 6.98
CA SER A 150 -2.21 15.27 5.91
C SER A 150 -3.51 14.55 5.60
N VAL A 151 -4.44 15.26 4.94
CA VAL A 151 -5.71 14.71 4.47
C VAL A 151 -5.88 15.05 3.00
N GLY A 152 -6.59 14.21 2.26
CA GLY A 152 -6.81 14.42 0.83
C GLY A 152 -7.83 13.47 0.24
N THR A 153 -8.07 13.61 -1.06
CA THR A 153 -8.88 12.66 -1.84
C THR A 153 -7.99 11.52 -2.32
N LEU A 154 -8.59 10.39 -2.73
CA LEU A 154 -7.84 9.22 -3.24
C LEU A 154 -6.94 9.53 -4.46
N GLN A 155 -7.19 10.67 -5.11
CA GLN A 155 -6.41 11.18 -6.24
C GLN A 155 -5.13 11.91 -5.81
N ALA A 156 -4.97 12.22 -4.51
CA ALA A 156 -3.77 12.85 -3.98
C ALA A 156 -2.58 11.88 -4.06
N GLN A 157 -1.49 12.37 -4.64
CA GLN A 157 -0.31 11.56 -4.88
C GLN A 157 0.67 11.68 -3.70
N LEU A 158 1.27 10.54 -3.32
CA LEU A 158 2.22 10.48 -2.22
C LEU A 158 3.65 10.34 -2.76
N ALA A 159 4.43 11.42 -2.70
CA ALA A 159 5.84 11.39 -3.06
C ALA A 159 6.63 10.52 -2.06
N LEU A 160 7.36 9.51 -2.54
CA LEU A 160 8.20 8.67 -1.68
C LEU A 160 9.48 9.36 -1.22
N ARG A 161 9.87 10.46 -1.88
CA ARG A 161 11.03 11.28 -1.55
C ARG A 161 10.57 12.64 -1.00
N PRO A 162 11.33 13.26 -0.08
CA PRO A 162 10.98 14.58 0.47
C PRO A 162 11.09 15.73 -0.54
N ASP A 163 11.81 15.52 -1.64
CA ASP A 163 12.28 16.51 -2.62
C ASP A 163 11.69 16.32 -4.03
N GLU A 164 10.92 15.26 -4.27
CA GLU A 164 10.36 14.95 -5.60
C GLU A 164 8.87 15.32 -5.66
N PRO A 165 8.42 16.13 -6.64
CA PRO A 165 7.00 16.34 -6.86
C PRO A 165 6.36 15.02 -7.29
N ALA A 166 5.25 14.68 -6.64
CA ALA A 166 4.49 13.52 -7.03
C ALA A 166 3.94 13.76 -8.45
N THR A 167 4.34 12.90 -9.40
CA THR A 167 3.88 12.98 -10.80
C THR A 167 3.29 11.62 -11.18
N PHE A 168 2.07 11.63 -11.72
CA PHE A 168 1.42 10.43 -12.26
C PHE A 168 1.05 10.66 -13.71
N HIS A 169 1.52 9.79 -14.61
CA HIS A 169 1.04 9.67 -15.98
C HIS A 169 0.03 8.52 -16.05
N GLY A 170 -1.18 8.77 -15.57
CA GLY A 170 -2.31 7.87 -15.80
C GLY A 170 -3.36 8.62 -16.59
N GLN A 171 -3.66 8.12 -17.79
CA GLN A 171 -4.79 8.62 -18.56
C GLN A 171 -6.06 8.40 -17.74
N ALA A 172 -6.78 9.48 -17.47
CA ALA A 172 -8.15 9.41 -17.02
C ALA A 172 -8.91 8.54 -18.03
N ALA A 173 -9.57 7.48 -17.57
CA ALA A 173 -10.63 6.88 -18.35
C ALA A 173 -11.71 7.96 -18.46
N GLU A 174 -11.80 8.60 -19.62
CA GLU A 174 -12.86 9.55 -19.94
C GLU A 174 -14.20 8.89 -19.62
N GLY A 175 -14.90 9.47 -18.64
CA GLY A 175 -16.26 9.08 -18.33
C GLY A 175 -17.11 9.30 -19.57
N LYS A 176 -17.77 8.24 -20.04
CA LYS A 176 -18.76 8.32 -21.10
C LYS A 176 -19.81 9.37 -20.71
N PRO A 177 -20.12 10.36 -21.57
CA PRO A 177 -21.10 11.39 -21.21
C PRO A 177 -22.46 10.74 -20.95
N VAL A 178 -23.06 11.14 -19.83
CA VAL A 178 -24.46 10.84 -19.49
C VAL A 178 -25.32 11.66 -20.46
N PRO A 179 -26.27 11.04 -21.21
CA PRO A 179 -27.18 11.81 -22.04
C PRO A 179 -28.07 12.69 -21.15
N ALA A 180 -28.25 13.94 -21.56
CA ALA A 180 -29.14 14.88 -20.90
C ALA A 180 -30.57 14.33 -20.88
N GLU A 181 -31.20 14.30 -19.71
CA GLU A 181 -32.65 14.20 -19.59
C GLU A 181 -33.24 15.47 -20.20
N GLU A 182 -33.96 15.32 -21.32
CA GLU A 182 -34.80 16.38 -21.85
C GLU A 182 -35.98 16.58 -20.89
N ASP A 183 -36.02 17.76 -20.27
CA ASP A 183 -37.16 18.31 -19.55
C ASP A 183 -38.39 18.34 -20.47
N GLY A 184 -39.33 17.44 -20.21
CA GLY A 184 -40.65 17.43 -20.85
C GLY A 184 -41.74 17.70 -19.82
N ALA A 185 -42.20 18.95 -19.73
CA ALA A 185 -43.50 19.33 -19.19
C ALA A 185 -43.93 20.67 -19.81
N PRO A 186 -45.23 21.04 -19.84
CA PRO A 186 -46.44 20.23 -19.95
C PRO A 186 -47.39 20.75 -21.05
N ALA A 187 -48.41 19.96 -21.42
CA ALA A 187 -49.71 20.43 -21.90
C ALA A 187 -50.77 19.35 -21.67
#